data_AF-A0A842NS26-F1
#
_entry.id   AF-A0A842NS26-F1
#
_cell.length_a   1.000
_cell.length_b   1.000
_cell.length_c   1.000
_cell.angle_alpha   90.00
_cell.angle_beta   90.00
_cell.angle_gamma   90.00
#
_symmetry.space_group_name_H-M   'P 1'
#
loop_
_entity.id
_entity.type
_entity.pdbx_description
1 polymer ?
#
loop_
_entity_poly.entity_id
_entity_poly.type
_entity_poly.pdbx_seq_one_letter_code
_entity_poly.pdbx_strand_id
1 'polypeptide(L)'
;MDDEISRLHTDALVVDTHCDTLKCLSPEFTRPRDSMWDDRSAFGLGERSPLGHVDIPRLMKGGVDCQVFAVSSSRERTPPHALRTALEMIDVFYGECERNGETIAPVTCHREIVDAVEGGRVAAMLSIEGADVI
;
A
#
# COMPACT_ATOMS: atom_id res chain seq x y z
N MET A 1 30.39 7.92 8.45
CA MET A 1 29.53 8.42 7.38
C MET A 1 28.32 7.50 7.22
N ASP A 2 28.52 6.18 7.09
CA ASP A 2 27.42 5.20 7.09
C ASP A 2 26.61 5.17 8.40
N ASP A 3 27.27 5.31 9.56
CA ASP A 3 26.59 5.34 10.87
C ASP A 3 25.64 6.54 11.05
N GLU A 4 25.97 7.69 10.46
CA GLU A 4 25.16 8.89 10.59
C GLU A 4 23.89 8.81 9.74
N ILE A 5 24.01 8.29 8.51
CA ILE A 5 22.87 8.05 7.62
C ILE A 5 21.94 7.00 8.23
N SER A 6 22.51 5.90 8.73
CA SER A 6 21.72 4.85 9.38
C SER A 6 20.95 5.39 10.58
N ARG A 7 21.60 6.20 11.43
CA ARG A 7 20.94 6.83 12.59
C ARG A 7 19.84 7.81 12.17
N LEU A 8 20.09 8.65 11.16
CA LEU A 8 19.05 9.57 10.66
C LEU A 8 17.81 8.79 10.20
N HIS A 9 18.02 7.68 9.51
CA HIS A 9 16.93 6.82 9.04
C HIS A 9 16.17 6.15 10.18
N THR A 10 16.88 5.58 11.16
CA THR A 10 16.22 4.87 12.29
C THR A 10 15.57 5.79 13.31
N ASP A 11 16.05 7.04 13.42
CA ASP A 11 15.51 8.02 14.38
C ASP A 11 14.32 8.82 13.77
N ALA A 12 14.08 8.71 12.46
CA ALA A 12 13.01 9.41 11.76
C ALA A 12 11.76 8.53 11.63
N LEU A 13 10.60 9.18 11.66
CA LEU A 13 9.35 8.57 11.19
C LEU A 13 9.29 8.69 9.65
N VAL A 14 9.50 7.58 8.95
CA VAL A 14 9.56 7.53 7.49
C VAL A 14 8.17 7.29 6.92
N VAL A 15 7.68 8.26 6.14
CA VAL A 15 6.36 8.21 5.50
C VAL A 15 6.53 8.24 3.99
N ASP A 16 6.11 7.16 3.31
CA ASP A 16 5.95 7.15 1.86
C ASP A 16 4.52 7.56 1.49
N THR A 17 4.39 8.60 0.67
CA THR A 17 3.09 9.24 0.42
C THR A 17 2.34 8.70 -0.79
N HIS A 18 2.88 7.74 -1.54
CA HIS A 18 2.19 7.17 -2.70
C HIS A 18 2.74 5.82 -3.14
N CYS A 19 1.91 4.79 -3.09
CA CYS A 19 2.23 3.48 -3.63
C CYS A 19 1.05 2.84 -4.37
N ASP A 20 1.33 2.37 -5.59
CA ASP A 20 0.37 1.70 -6.47
C ASP A 20 0.23 0.18 -6.23
N THR A 21 0.81 -0.38 -5.15
CA THR A 21 0.94 -1.84 -5.03
C THR A 21 -0.40 -2.57 -4.97
N LEU A 22 -1.49 -1.89 -4.57
CA LEU A 22 -2.85 -2.46 -4.57
C LEU A 22 -3.27 -2.89 -5.99
N LYS A 23 -2.78 -2.23 -7.04
CA LYS A 23 -3.04 -2.61 -8.44
C LYS A 23 -2.48 -4.00 -8.76
N CYS A 24 -1.36 -4.41 -8.17
CA CYS A 24 -0.82 -5.78 -8.33
C CYS A 24 -1.65 -6.86 -7.60
N LEU A 25 -2.58 -6.47 -6.72
CA LEU A 25 -3.43 -7.37 -5.96
C LEU A 25 -4.87 -7.38 -6.46
N SER A 26 -5.19 -6.55 -7.46
CA SER A 26 -6.54 -6.40 -7.97
C SER A 26 -6.66 -6.93 -9.41
N PRO A 27 -7.55 -7.91 -9.66
CA PRO A 27 -7.75 -8.47 -10.99
C PRO A 27 -8.15 -7.45 -12.06
N GLU A 28 -8.81 -6.36 -11.68
CA GLU A 28 -9.18 -5.26 -12.60
C GLU A 28 -7.96 -4.63 -13.27
N PHE A 29 -6.82 -4.61 -12.58
CA PHE A 29 -5.59 -4.04 -13.10
C PHE A 29 -4.66 -5.09 -13.73
N THR A 30 -4.74 -6.36 -13.32
CA THR A 30 -3.77 -7.39 -13.72
C THR A 30 -4.27 -8.34 -14.82
N ARG A 31 -5.59 -8.48 -15.00
CA ARG A 31 -6.18 -9.32 -16.06
C ARG A 31 -6.07 -8.78 -17.49
N PRO A 32 -6.08 -7.45 -17.75
CA PRO A 32 -5.90 -6.94 -19.11
C PRO A 32 -4.64 -7.51 -19.77
N ARG A 33 -4.72 -7.90 -21.05
CA ARG A 33 -3.61 -8.55 -21.76
C ARG A 33 -2.35 -7.68 -21.86
N ASP A 34 -2.54 -6.37 -21.83
CA ASP A 34 -1.52 -5.32 -21.88
C ASP A 34 -1.31 -4.64 -20.51
N SER A 35 -1.65 -5.35 -19.42
CA SER A 35 -1.46 -4.87 -18.06
C SER A 35 -0.01 -4.41 -17.81
N MET A 36 0.11 -3.29 -17.09
CA MET A 36 1.39 -2.82 -16.54
C MET A 36 1.74 -3.45 -15.19
N TRP A 37 0.79 -4.14 -14.56
CA TRP A 37 0.92 -4.75 -13.24
C TRP A 37 0.81 -6.26 -13.34
N ASP A 38 1.83 -6.95 -12.85
CA ASP A 38 1.78 -8.39 -12.68
C ASP A 38 0.88 -8.76 -11.49
N ASP A 39 0.08 -9.82 -11.65
CA ASP A 39 -0.72 -10.37 -10.56
C ASP A 39 0.17 -11.02 -9.52
N ARG A 40 0.14 -10.48 -8.30
CA ARG A 40 0.79 -11.06 -7.12
C ARG A 40 -0.19 -11.35 -5.98
N SER A 41 -1.49 -11.41 -6.27
CA SER A 41 -2.56 -11.65 -5.27
C SER A 41 -2.35 -12.93 -4.45
N ALA A 42 -1.69 -13.95 -5.02
CA ALA A 42 -1.33 -15.18 -4.30
C ALA A 42 -0.35 -14.96 -3.13
N PHE A 43 0.44 -13.88 -3.13
CA PHE A 43 1.37 -13.51 -2.05
C PHE A 43 0.76 -12.49 -1.07
N GLY A 44 -0.22 -11.69 -1.52
CA GLY A 44 -0.74 -10.56 -0.76
C GLY A 44 0.33 -9.52 -0.38
N LEU A 45 0.12 -8.77 0.70
CA LEU A 45 1.10 -7.87 1.30
C LEU A 45 2.01 -8.56 2.32
N GLY A 46 1.56 -9.67 2.91
CA GLY A 46 2.25 -10.34 4.03
C GLY A 46 3.54 -11.07 3.64
N GLU A 47 3.61 -11.56 2.40
CA GLU A 47 4.73 -12.36 1.93
C GLU A 47 5.62 -11.60 0.97
N ARG A 48 6.92 -11.94 1.00
CA ARG A 48 7.89 -11.35 0.08
C ARG A 48 7.66 -11.88 -1.33
N SER A 49 7.16 -11.04 -2.22
CA SER A 49 6.89 -11.44 -3.60
C SER A 49 8.12 -11.28 -4.51
N PRO A 50 8.34 -12.17 -5.50
CA PRO A 50 9.28 -11.93 -6.59
C PRO A 50 8.79 -10.83 -7.56
N LEU A 51 7.52 -10.43 -7.46
CA LEU A 51 6.88 -9.41 -8.31
C LEU A 51 6.60 -8.15 -7.49
N GLY A 52 6.67 -6.98 -8.15
CA GLY A 52 6.45 -5.68 -7.50
C GLY A 52 7.56 -5.25 -6.54
N HIS A 53 7.37 -4.08 -5.93
CA HIS A 53 8.40 -3.42 -5.11
C HIS A 53 8.07 -3.33 -3.61
N VAL A 54 6.79 -3.46 -3.25
CA VAL A 54 6.31 -3.20 -1.89
C VAL A 54 5.56 -4.42 -1.35
N ASP A 55 5.98 -4.88 -0.18
CA ASP A 55 5.30 -5.82 0.69
C ASP A 55 5.72 -5.51 2.13
N ILE A 56 4.98 -6.03 3.13
CA ILE A 56 5.22 -5.74 4.54
C ILE A 56 6.65 -6.13 4.96
N PRO A 57 7.21 -7.30 4.57
CA PRO A 57 8.60 -7.63 4.89
C PRO A 57 9.61 -6.61 4.36
N ARG A 58 9.41 -6.07 3.14
CA ARG A 58 10.26 -5.00 2.58
C ARG A 58 10.07 -3.67 3.31
N LEU A 59 8.84 -3.30 3.68
CA LEU A 59 8.56 -2.07 4.43
C LEU A 59 9.23 -2.09 5.80
N MET A 60 9.05 -3.18 6.56
CA MET A 60 9.67 -3.33 7.88
C MET A 60 11.20 -3.36 7.80
N LYS A 61 11.76 -4.13 6.85
CA LYS A 61 13.23 -4.18 6.65
C LYS A 61 13.79 -2.84 6.18
N GLY A 62 13.04 -2.12 5.36
CA GLY A 62 13.41 -0.82 4.84
C GLY A 62 13.21 0.33 5.82
N GLY A 63 12.57 0.10 6.97
CA GLY A 63 12.23 1.15 7.93
C GLY A 63 11.28 2.18 7.35
N VAL A 64 10.24 1.74 6.63
CA VAL A 64 9.12 2.59 6.24
C VAL A 64 8.00 2.39 7.26
N ASP A 65 7.75 3.44 8.05
CA ASP A 65 6.83 3.37 9.19
C ASP A 65 5.38 3.58 8.76
N CYS A 66 5.13 4.44 7.77
CA CYS A 66 3.81 4.68 7.21
C CYS A 66 3.84 4.61 5.68
N GLN A 67 2.97 3.78 5.11
CA GLN A 67 2.76 3.66 3.68
C GLN A 67 1.38 4.20 3.30
N VAL A 68 1.33 5.15 2.37
CA VAL A 68 0.09 5.60 1.75
C VAL A 68 -0.16 4.79 0.48
N PHE A 69 -1.25 4.03 0.45
CA PHE A 69 -1.67 3.21 -0.67
C PHE A 69 -2.67 3.99 -1.53
N ALA A 70 -2.34 4.11 -2.82
CA ALA A 70 -3.16 4.86 -3.78
C ALA A 70 -4.34 4.00 -4.27
N VAL A 71 -5.52 4.60 -4.25
CA VAL A 71 -6.75 4.07 -4.85
C VAL A 71 -7.05 4.89 -6.10
N SER A 72 -7.24 4.21 -7.22
CA SER A 72 -7.55 4.86 -8.50
C SER A 72 -8.61 4.07 -9.25
N SER A 73 -8.98 4.56 -10.43
CA SER A 73 -9.74 3.83 -11.44
C SER A 73 -8.81 3.22 -12.50
N SER A 74 -9.41 2.66 -13.57
CA SER A 74 -8.69 2.27 -14.78
C SER A 74 -8.16 3.49 -15.54
N ARG A 75 -7.09 3.32 -16.32
CA ARG A 75 -6.39 4.45 -16.99
C ARG A 75 -7.16 5.08 -18.16
N GLU A 76 -8.39 4.66 -18.40
CA GLU A 76 -9.20 5.18 -19.50
C GLU A 76 -9.60 6.64 -19.23
N ARG A 77 -9.76 7.45 -20.29
CA ARG A 77 -10.17 8.85 -20.14
C ARG A 77 -11.55 9.01 -19.48
N THR A 78 -12.40 8.00 -19.66
CA THR A 78 -13.75 7.92 -19.08
C THR A 78 -13.93 6.50 -18.55
N PRO A 79 -13.34 6.19 -17.39
CA PRO A 79 -13.25 4.83 -16.90
C PRO A 79 -14.66 4.32 -16.54
N PRO A 80 -15.10 3.19 -17.13
CA PRO A 80 -16.37 2.60 -16.74
C PRO A 80 -16.29 2.17 -15.28
N HIS A 81 -17.34 2.49 -14.51
CA HIS A 81 -17.47 2.05 -13.12
C HIS A 81 -16.34 2.51 -12.17
N ALA A 82 -15.75 3.69 -12.39
CA ALA A 82 -14.65 4.25 -11.58
C ALA A 82 -14.84 4.11 -10.06
N LEU A 83 -16.01 4.50 -9.54
CA LEU A 83 -16.34 4.35 -8.11
C LEU A 83 -16.32 2.88 -7.66
N ARG A 84 -16.81 1.94 -8.47
CA ARG A 84 -16.78 0.50 -8.13
C ARG A 84 -15.35 0.01 -8.03
N THR A 85 -14.51 0.32 -9.01
CA THR A 85 -13.09 -0.05 -9.00
C THR A 85 -12.39 0.49 -7.76
N ALA A 86 -12.66 1.75 -7.39
CA ALA A 86 -12.12 2.33 -6.17
C ALA A 86 -12.56 1.58 -4.90
N LEU A 87 -13.85 1.23 -4.79
CA LEU A 87 -14.37 0.45 -3.68
C LEU A 87 -13.76 -0.96 -3.60
N GLU A 88 -13.53 -1.60 -4.74
CA GLU A 88 -12.84 -2.91 -4.82
C GLU A 88 -11.38 -2.81 -4.37
N MET A 89 -10.67 -1.73 -4.72
CA MET A 89 -9.31 -1.49 -4.22
C MET A 89 -9.29 -1.25 -2.70
N ILE A 90 -10.28 -0.52 -2.18
CA ILE A 90 -10.44 -0.29 -0.73
C ILE A 90 -10.71 -1.62 -0.01
N ASP A 91 -11.54 -2.49 -0.59
CA ASP A 91 -11.80 -3.83 -0.05
C ASP A 91 -10.53 -4.69 0.00
N VAL A 92 -9.74 -4.69 -1.08
CA VAL A 92 -8.43 -5.36 -1.12
C VAL A 92 -7.51 -4.83 -0.01
N PHE A 93 -7.44 -3.51 0.18
CA PHE A 93 -6.63 -2.88 1.22
C PHE A 93 -7.03 -3.35 2.63
N TYR A 94 -8.31 -3.27 2.97
CA TYR A 94 -8.77 -3.67 4.30
C TYR A 94 -8.63 -5.18 4.52
N GLY A 95 -8.88 -6.00 3.50
CA GLY A 95 -8.68 -7.45 3.57
C GLY A 95 -7.21 -7.83 3.79
N GLU A 96 -6.27 -7.13 3.15
CA GLU A 96 -4.83 -7.32 3.41
C GLU A 96 -4.44 -6.86 4.82
N CYS A 97 -4.97 -5.74 5.29
CA CYS A 97 -4.71 -5.28 6.66
C CYS A 97 -5.25 -6.25 7.71
N GLU A 98 -6.45 -6.80 7.50
CA GLU A 98 -7.06 -7.78 8.40
C GLU A 98 -6.24 -9.08 8.46
N ARG A 99 -5.83 -9.61 7.30
CA ARG A 99 -4.99 -10.82 7.21
C ARG A 99 -3.62 -10.66 7.88
N ASN A 100 -3.09 -9.44 7.94
CA ASN A 100 -1.74 -9.16 8.40
C ASN A 100 -1.70 -8.26 9.65
N GLY A 101 -2.78 -8.22 10.45
CA GLY A 101 -2.98 -7.25 11.54
C GLY A 101 -1.91 -7.23 12.64
N GLU A 102 -1.07 -8.26 12.72
CA GLU A 102 0.11 -8.31 13.60
C GLU A 102 1.26 -7.42 13.13
N THR A 103 1.30 -7.05 11.85
CA THR A 103 2.45 -6.37 11.21
C THR A 103 2.08 -5.09 10.46
N ILE A 104 0.81 -4.90 10.13
CA ILE A 104 0.30 -3.68 9.48
C ILE A 104 -1.03 -3.26 10.13
N ALA A 105 -1.31 -1.97 10.17
CA ALA A 105 -2.56 -1.42 10.72
C ALA A 105 -3.15 -0.33 9.80
N PRO A 106 -4.45 -0.37 9.48
CA PRO A 106 -5.09 0.70 8.74
C PRO A 106 -5.25 1.93 9.64
N VAL A 107 -4.92 3.11 9.12
CA VAL A 107 -4.92 4.38 9.86
C VAL A 107 -5.52 5.51 9.02
N THR A 108 -6.08 6.51 9.69
CA THR A 108 -6.75 7.67 9.09
C THR A 108 -6.26 9.00 9.62
N CYS A 109 -5.43 8.99 10.67
CA CYS A 109 -4.90 10.22 11.25
C CYS A 109 -3.50 10.03 11.85
N HIS A 110 -2.84 11.16 12.12
CA HIS A 110 -1.49 11.20 12.72
C HIS A 110 -1.38 10.36 13.99
N ARG A 111 -2.36 10.46 14.91
CA ARG A 111 -2.30 9.71 16.18
C ARG A 111 -2.27 8.20 15.92
N GLU A 112 -3.11 7.72 15.01
CA GLU A 112 -3.16 6.29 14.67
C GLU A 112 -1.86 5.83 13.98
N ILE A 113 -1.20 6.69 13.19
CA ILE A 113 0.13 6.40 12.65
C ILE A 113 1.12 6.15 13.80
N VAL A 114 1.20 7.07 14.76
CA VAL A 114 2.11 6.94 15.91
C VAL A 114 1.80 5.68 16.72
N ASP A 115 0.53 5.44 17.05
CA ASP A 115 0.10 4.28 17.84
C ASP A 115 0.41 2.94 17.14
N ALA A 116 0.30 2.88 15.81
CA ALA A 116 0.63 1.68 15.03
C ALA A 116 2.14 1.39 15.08
N VAL A 117 2.96 2.42 14.86
CA VAL A 117 4.42 2.32 14.80
C VAL A 117 5.02 2.00 16.16
N GLU A 118 4.55 2.64 17.24
CA GLU A 118 4.93 2.29 18.62
C GLU A 118 4.52 0.86 18.98
N GLY A 119 3.43 0.37 18.39
CA GLY A 119 2.97 -1.02 18.49
C GLY A 119 3.76 -2.02 17.63
N GLY A 120 4.82 -1.59 16.94
CA GLY A 120 5.66 -2.44 16.08
C GLY A 120 5.03 -2.83 14.74
N ARG A 121 4.03 -2.07 14.28
CA ARG A 121 3.32 -2.30 13.01
C ARG A 121 3.59 -1.17 12.02
N VAL A 122 3.55 -1.50 10.74
CA VAL A 122 3.51 -0.51 9.67
C VAL A 122 2.14 0.17 9.67
N ALA A 123 2.10 1.49 9.67
CA ALA A 123 0.89 2.26 9.47
C ALA A 123 0.51 2.28 7.99
N ALA A 124 -0.76 2.01 7.68
CA ALA A 124 -1.27 1.91 6.31
C ALA A 124 -2.40 2.91 6.10
N MET A 125 -2.19 3.91 5.25
CA MET A 125 -3.17 4.95 4.96
C MET A 125 -3.63 4.85 3.51
N LEU A 126 -4.86 5.28 3.22
CA LEU A 126 -5.37 5.36 1.86
C LEU A 126 -5.29 6.79 1.31
N SER A 127 -5.01 6.92 0.02
CA SER A 127 -5.21 8.13 -0.76
C SER A 127 -6.05 7.86 -2.00
N ILE A 128 -6.72 8.89 -2.52
CA ILE A 128 -7.39 8.84 -3.82
C ILE A 128 -6.45 9.45 -4.88
N GLU A 129 -6.04 8.64 -5.85
CA GLU A 129 -5.30 9.03 -7.05
C GLU A 129 -6.28 9.19 -8.23
N GLY A 130 -6.66 10.44 -8.52
CA GLY A 130 -7.63 10.77 -9.55
C GLY A 130 -9.04 10.94 -9.00
N ALA A 131 -9.64 12.11 -9.22
CA ALA A 131 -10.95 12.45 -8.67
C ALA A 131 -12.14 11.89 -9.47
N ASP A 132 -11.88 11.18 -10.56
CA ASP A 132 -12.89 10.54 -11.42
C ASP A 132 -13.66 9.40 -10.72
N VAL A 133 -13.20 8.98 -9.54
CA VAL A 133 -13.86 7.97 -8.70
C VAL A 133 -14.93 8.55 -7.75
N ILE A 134 -15.15 9.87 -7.74
CA ILE A 134 -16.11 10.59 -6.86
C ILE A 134 -17.31 11.07 -7.68
#